data_AF-A0A450TV79-F1
#
_entry.id   AF-A0A450TV79-F1
#
_cell.length_a   1.000
_cell.length_b   1.000
_cell.length_c   1.000
_cell.angle_alpha   90.00
_cell.angle_beta   90.00
_cell.angle_gamma   90.00
#
_symmetry.space_group_name_H-M   'P 1'
#
loop_
_entity.id
_entity.type
_entity.pdbx_description
1 polymer ?
#
loop_
_entity_poly.entity_id
_entity_poly.type
_entity_poly.pdbx_seq_one_letter_code
_entity_poly.pdbx_strand_id
1 'polypeptide(L)'
;MRTHIGQWLAEESLAKPPAVYEIELRERMIRLEEELKNQRELIKQGFDLMEKRFEVVDRRFEAMSAENNKRFEAMDRRFEVIDKRFEAMDRRFEAMSAENNKRFEAMDKRFEAMDKRFEAMDKRFEAMSVENNKRFEAMDKRFEAMDRRFEAMSAENNKHFEAMDRRFEAMSAENNRRFEAMDRRFEAMSAENNRRFEALTKRIDRLMYWSLGITVGTGSLVVAALKVLL
;
A
#
# COMPACT_ATOMS: atom_id res chain seq x y z
N MET A 1 96.18 19.95 -84.74
CA MET A 1 96.88 20.67 -83.64
C MET A 1 98.32 20.20 -83.40
N ARG A 2 98.69 18.92 -83.60
CA ARG A 2 100.09 18.44 -83.38
C ARG A 2 101.12 18.82 -84.46
N THR A 3 100.70 19.15 -85.69
CA THR A 3 101.62 19.46 -86.80
C THR A 3 102.24 20.84 -86.75
N HIS A 4 101.66 21.78 -85.98
CA HIS A 4 102.12 23.17 -85.93
C HIS A 4 102.94 23.50 -84.66
N ILE A 5 103.06 22.56 -83.71
CA ILE A 5 103.77 22.79 -82.44
C ILE A 5 105.29 22.85 -82.67
N GLY A 6 105.83 22.03 -83.57
CA GLY A 6 107.27 22.00 -83.87
C GLY A 6 107.79 23.29 -84.51
N GLN A 7 106.98 23.94 -85.36
CA GLN A 7 107.32 25.24 -85.95
C GLN A 7 107.13 26.39 -84.96
N TRP A 8 106.09 26.35 -84.13
CA TRP A 8 105.84 27.39 -83.13
C TRP A 8 106.92 27.41 -82.03
N LEU A 9 107.41 26.23 -81.61
CA LEU A 9 108.54 26.12 -80.68
C LEU A 9 109.86 26.58 -81.28
N ALA A 10 110.04 26.47 -82.60
CA ALA A 10 111.28 26.87 -83.27
C ALA A 10 111.37 28.39 -83.53
N GLU A 11 110.25 29.06 -83.81
CA GLU A 11 110.22 30.51 -84.05
C GLU A 11 110.34 31.35 -82.77
N GLU A 12 109.99 30.80 -81.60
CA GLU A 12 110.19 31.45 -80.29
C GLU A 12 111.55 31.07 -79.63
N SER A 13 112.39 30.30 -80.32
CA SER A 13 113.58 29.61 -79.78
C SER A 13 114.94 30.23 -80.19
N LEU A 14 115.02 31.54 -80.42
CA LEU A 14 116.28 32.18 -80.83
C LEU A 14 117.16 32.74 -79.69
N ALA A 15 116.93 32.38 -78.41
CA ALA A 15 117.74 32.97 -77.32
C ALA A 15 118.08 32.08 -76.11
N LYS A 16 117.81 30.76 -76.10
CA LYS A 16 118.18 29.92 -74.95
C LYS A 16 118.77 28.56 -75.36
N PRO A 17 119.92 28.13 -74.79
CA PRO A 17 120.55 26.84 -75.10
C PRO A 17 119.59 25.65 -74.92
N PRO A 18 119.74 24.54 -75.68
CA PRO A 18 118.89 23.34 -75.57
C PRO A 18 118.75 22.79 -74.14
N ALA A 19 119.82 22.91 -73.35
CA ALA A 19 119.85 22.54 -71.94
C ALA A 19 118.83 23.34 -71.08
N VAL A 20 118.48 24.57 -71.46
CA VAL A 20 117.54 25.42 -70.72
C VAL A 20 116.08 25.01 -70.95
N TYR A 21 115.73 24.54 -72.15
CA TYR A 21 114.42 23.95 -72.43
C TYR A 21 114.22 22.64 -71.66
N GLU A 22 115.27 21.82 -71.59
CA GLU A 22 115.22 20.55 -70.84
C GLU A 22 115.04 20.79 -69.33
N ILE A 23 115.64 21.86 -68.80
CA ILE A 23 115.45 22.30 -67.40
C ILE A 23 114.02 22.81 -67.17
N GLU A 24 113.48 23.69 -68.03
CA GLU A 24 112.10 24.21 -67.88
C GLU A 24 111.03 23.10 -67.97
N LEU A 25 111.21 22.12 -68.86
CA LEU A 25 110.31 20.96 -68.97
C LEU A 25 110.39 20.07 -67.73
N ARG A 26 111.59 19.84 -67.18
CA ARG A 26 111.77 19.12 -65.92
C ARG A 26 111.14 19.86 -64.74
N GLU A 27 111.28 21.19 -64.66
CA GLU A 27 110.60 22.00 -63.63
C GLU A 27 109.07 21.97 -63.74
N ARG A 28 108.52 21.99 -64.96
CA ARG A 28 107.08 21.81 -65.19
C ARG A 28 106.62 20.41 -64.80
N MET A 29 107.42 19.39 -65.13
CA MET A 29 107.12 17.99 -64.78
C MET A 29 107.15 17.77 -63.27
N ILE A 30 108.14 18.33 -62.57
CA ILE A 30 108.23 18.31 -61.09
C ILE A 30 107.02 19.00 -60.47
N ARG A 31 106.65 20.20 -60.93
CA ARG A 31 105.45 20.90 -60.46
C ARG A 31 104.18 20.09 -60.68
N LEU A 32 104.06 19.43 -61.84
CA LEU A 32 102.89 18.61 -62.18
C LEU A 32 102.85 17.32 -61.35
N GLU A 33 103.98 16.70 -61.07
CA GLU A 33 104.10 15.56 -60.14
C GLU A 33 103.76 15.97 -58.70
N GLU A 34 104.20 17.15 -58.25
CA GLU A 34 103.82 17.72 -56.96
C GLU A 34 102.32 18.03 -56.89
N GLU A 35 101.73 18.61 -57.94
CA GLU A 35 100.29 18.88 -58.02
C GLU A 35 99.47 17.58 -57.99
N LEU A 36 99.88 16.55 -58.74
CA LEU A 36 99.25 15.23 -58.72
C LEU A 36 99.38 14.53 -57.37
N LYS A 37 100.53 14.71 -56.69
CA LYS A 37 100.75 14.21 -55.33
C LYS A 37 99.85 14.93 -54.33
N ASN A 38 99.73 16.25 -54.43
CA ASN A 38 98.80 17.05 -53.62
C ASN A 38 97.34 16.67 -53.88
N GLN A 39 96.94 16.45 -55.14
CA GLN A 39 95.59 15.99 -55.48
C GLN A 39 95.30 14.60 -54.92
N ARG A 40 96.23 13.64 -55.02
CA ARG A 40 96.09 12.32 -54.40
C ARG A 40 95.92 12.42 -52.89
N GLU A 41 96.68 13.29 -52.24
CA GLU A 41 96.59 13.49 -50.80
C GLU A 41 95.24 14.10 -50.39
N LEU A 42 94.75 15.11 -51.12
CA LEU A 42 93.42 15.69 -50.92
C LEU A 42 92.30 14.66 -51.15
N ILE A 43 92.41 13.83 -52.18
CA ILE A 43 91.46 12.74 -52.47
C ILE A 43 91.45 11.74 -51.32
N LYS A 44 92.63 11.34 -50.82
CA LYS A 44 92.75 10.42 -49.69
C LYS A 44 92.10 10.98 -48.42
N GLN A 45 92.38 12.25 -48.11
CA GLN A 45 91.73 12.95 -47.00
C GLN A 45 90.21 13.04 -47.17
N GLY A 46 89.73 13.25 -48.40
CA GLY A 46 88.31 13.23 -48.74
C GLY A 46 87.66 11.87 -48.48
N PHE A 47 88.33 10.77 -48.86
CA PHE A 47 87.87 9.41 -48.57
C PHE A 47 87.88 9.11 -47.07
N ASP A 48 88.94 9.48 -46.34
CA ASP A 48 89.01 9.30 -44.88
C ASP A 48 87.88 10.06 -44.16
N LEU A 49 87.54 11.27 -44.64
CA LEU A 49 86.42 12.04 -44.11
C LEU A 49 85.06 11.41 -44.45
N MET A 50 84.93 10.86 -45.65
CA MET A 50 83.72 10.17 -46.10
C MET A 50 83.48 8.88 -45.30
N GLU A 51 84.52 8.08 -45.06
CA GLU A 51 84.45 6.85 -44.25
C GLU A 51 84.03 7.16 -42.81
N LYS A 52 84.62 8.19 -42.19
CA LYS A 52 84.17 8.69 -40.88
C LYS A 52 82.70 9.13 -40.88
N ARG A 53 82.22 9.77 -41.95
CA ARG A 53 80.81 10.14 -42.08
C ARG A 53 79.91 8.91 -42.22
N PHE A 54 80.31 7.92 -42.98
CA PHE A 54 79.57 6.66 -43.13
C PHE A 54 79.47 5.92 -41.79
N GLU A 55 80.56 5.80 -41.03
CA GLU A 55 80.50 5.19 -39.70
C GLU A 55 79.51 5.91 -38.76
N VAL A 56 79.47 7.24 -38.82
CA VAL A 56 78.50 8.03 -38.02
C VAL A 56 77.07 7.77 -38.47
N VAL A 57 76.83 7.64 -39.78
CA VAL A 57 75.51 7.32 -40.33
C VAL A 57 75.08 5.91 -39.91
N ASP A 58 75.95 4.92 -40.01
CA ASP A 58 75.66 3.53 -39.62
C ASP A 58 75.30 3.45 -38.13
N ARG A 59 76.10 4.08 -37.26
CA ARG A 59 75.78 4.15 -35.82
C ARG A 59 74.44 4.82 -35.56
N ARG A 60 74.11 5.89 -36.31
CA ARG A 60 72.82 6.57 -36.18
C ARG A 60 71.66 5.67 -36.64
N PHE A 61 71.86 4.89 -37.69
CA PHE A 61 70.86 3.97 -38.21
C PHE A 61 70.62 2.79 -37.25
N GLU A 62 71.68 2.22 -36.68
CA GLU A 62 71.60 1.18 -35.64
C GLU A 62 70.88 1.70 -34.40
N ALA A 63 71.25 2.89 -33.91
CA ALA A 63 70.59 3.51 -32.77
C ALA A 63 69.09 3.76 -33.01
N MET A 64 68.74 4.25 -34.19
CA MET A 64 67.34 4.50 -34.58
C MET A 64 66.55 3.18 -34.68
N SER A 65 67.14 2.14 -35.28
CA SER A 65 66.52 0.82 -35.40
C SER A 65 66.28 0.20 -34.03
N ALA A 66 67.26 0.30 -33.13
CA ALA A 66 67.13 -0.18 -31.75
C ALA A 66 66.07 0.58 -30.96
N GLU A 67 65.97 1.91 -31.14
CA GLU A 67 64.91 2.71 -30.52
C GLU A 67 63.52 2.34 -31.06
N ASN A 68 63.39 2.17 -32.38
CA ASN A 68 62.15 1.74 -33.00
C ASN A 68 61.71 0.35 -32.50
N ASN A 69 62.63 -0.61 -32.41
CA ASN A 69 62.31 -1.94 -31.89
C ASN A 69 61.79 -1.88 -30.45
N LYS A 70 62.44 -1.08 -29.58
CA LYS A 70 61.96 -0.84 -28.22
C LYS A 70 60.58 -0.19 -28.18
N ARG A 71 60.29 0.74 -29.09
CA ARG A 71 58.96 1.37 -29.20
C ARG A 71 57.90 0.36 -29.63
N PHE A 72 58.19 -0.51 -30.58
CA PHE A 72 57.28 -1.57 -31.01
C PHE A 72 57.00 -2.57 -29.88
N GLU A 73 58.03 -3.07 -29.19
CA GLU A 73 57.84 -3.96 -28.03
C GLU A 73 57.04 -3.30 -26.90
N ALA A 74 57.20 -1.98 -26.70
CA ALA A 74 56.40 -1.23 -25.73
C ALA A 74 54.94 -1.10 -26.20
N MET A 75 54.71 -1.02 -27.51
CA MET A 75 53.38 -0.95 -28.11
C MET A 75 52.66 -2.31 -28.02
N ASP A 76 53.34 -3.40 -28.33
CA ASP A 76 52.80 -4.77 -28.21
C ASP A 76 52.38 -5.06 -26.77
N ARG A 77 53.24 -4.73 -25.79
CA ARG A 77 52.89 -4.85 -24.37
C ARG A 77 51.66 -4.02 -23.98
N ARG A 78 51.47 -2.83 -24.58
CA ARG A 78 50.27 -2.02 -24.33
C ARG A 78 49.03 -2.67 -24.93
N PHE A 79 49.14 -3.25 -26.13
CA PHE A 79 48.03 -3.97 -26.76
C PHE A 79 47.63 -5.20 -25.96
N GLU A 80 48.57 -6.01 -25.47
CA GLU A 80 48.26 -7.16 -24.60
C GLU A 80 47.51 -6.75 -23.32
N VAL A 81 47.87 -5.61 -22.74
CA VAL A 81 47.17 -5.07 -21.55
C VAL A 81 45.76 -4.61 -21.91
N ILE A 82 45.58 -4.00 -23.08
CA ILE A 82 44.27 -3.58 -23.58
C ILE A 82 43.38 -4.80 -23.84
N ASP A 83 43.88 -5.84 -24.48
CA ASP A 83 43.12 -7.07 -24.76
C ASP A 83 42.65 -7.74 -23.47
N LYS A 84 43.54 -7.88 -22.48
CA LYS A 84 43.17 -8.40 -21.15
C LYS A 84 42.10 -7.55 -20.46
N ARG A 85 42.12 -6.23 -20.67
CA ARG A 85 41.10 -5.31 -20.14
C ARG A 85 39.76 -5.52 -20.82
N PHE A 86 39.74 -5.72 -22.14
CA PHE A 86 38.52 -6.01 -22.89
C PHE A 86 37.92 -7.35 -22.47
N GLU A 87 38.72 -8.42 -22.37
CA GLU A 87 38.25 -9.72 -21.87
C GLU A 87 37.68 -9.64 -20.44
N ALA A 88 38.25 -8.79 -19.59
CA ALA A 88 37.73 -8.56 -18.24
C ALA A 88 36.41 -7.77 -18.27
N MET A 89 36.25 -6.83 -19.21
CA MET A 89 35.02 -6.07 -19.40
C MET A 89 33.90 -6.96 -19.94
N ASP A 90 34.18 -7.82 -20.92
CA ASP A 90 33.22 -8.77 -21.48
C ASP A 90 32.70 -9.72 -20.40
N ARG A 91 33.61 -10.31 -19.61
CA ARG A 91 33.22 -11.17 -18.48
C ARG A 91 32.35 -10.45 -17.45
N ARG A 92 32.63 -9.18 -17.15
CA ARG A 92 31.78 -8.37 -16.24
C ARG A 92 30.41 -8.11 -16.85
N PHE A 93 30.35 -7.84 -18.14
CA PHE A 93 29.11 -7.57 -18.84
C PHE A 93 28.22 -8.82 -18.93
N GLU A 94 28.81 -9.98 -19.22
CA GLU A 94 28.11 -11.27 -19.19
C GLU A 94 27.59 -11.60 -17.79
N ALA A 95 28.41 -11.43 -16.76
CA ALA A 95 28.00 -11.68 -15.37
C ALA A 95 26.85 -10.76 -14.94
N MET A 96 26.93 -9.48 -15.27
CA MET A 96 25.88 -8.49 -14.98
C MET A 96 24.60 -8.80 -15.75
N SER A 97 24.70 -9.18 -17.03
CA SER A 97 23.55 -9.57 -17.84
C SER A 97 22.86 -10.82 -17.28
N ALA A 98 23.64 -11.82 -16.89
CA ALA A 98 23.12 -13.04 -16.28
C ALA A 98 22.45 -12.79 -14.92
N GLU A 99 23.03 -11.92 -14.08
CA GLU A 99 22.43 -11.52 -12.81
C GLU A 99 21.12 -10.76 -13.03
N ASN A 100 21.10 -9.80 -13.96
CA ASN A 100 19.91 -9.05 -14.29
C ASN A 100 18.79 -9.97 -14.79
N ASN A 101 19.08 -10.92 -15.69
CA ASN A 101 18.09 -11.86 -16.18
C ASN A 101 17.47 -12.69 -15.03
N LYS A 102 18.30 -13.20 -14.12
CA LYS A 102 17.83 -13.92 -12.92
C LYS A 102 16.97 -13.04 -12.01
N ARG A 103 17.34 -11.76 -11.84
CA ARG A 103 16.55 -10.81 -11.04
C ARG A 103 15.19 -10.53 -11.68
N PHE A 104 15.13 -10.37 -13.00
CA PHE A 104 13.88 -10.19 -13.73
C PHE A 104 12.99 -11.44 -13.64
N GLU A 105 13.51 -12.64 -13.87
CA GLU A 105 12.75 -13.88 -13.71
C GLU A 105 12.20 -14.06 -12.27
N ALA A 106 12.98 -13.69 -11.26
CA ALA A 106 12.53 -13.72 -9.87
C ALA A 106 11.44 -12.67 -9.58
N MET A 107 11.50 -11.51 -10.24
CA MET A 107 10.50 -10.47 -10.16
C MET A 107 9.19 -10.90 -10.83
N ASP A 108 9.25 -11.49 -12.02
CA ASP A 108 8.08 -12.02 -12.73
C ASP A 108 7.36 -13.08 -11.90
N LYS A 109 8.10 -14.04 -11.33
CA LYS A 109 7.52 -15.04 -10.41
C LYS A 109 6.85 -14.43 -9.19
N ARG A 110 7.39 -13.32 -8.65
CA ARG A 110 6.79 -12.60 -7.52
C ARG A 110 5.50 -11.89 -7.93
N PHE A 111 5.46 -11.31 -9.12
CA PHE A 111 4.25 -10.69 -9.66
C PHE A 111 3.15 -11.72 -9.91
N GLU A 112 3.46 -12.85 -10.56
CA GLU A 112 2.49 -13.94 -10.75
C GLU A 112 1.93 -14.47 -9.42
N ALA A 113 2.78 -14.58 -8.39
CA ALA A 113 2.34 -14.99 -7.06
C ALA A 113 1.45 -13.92 -6.38
N MET A 114 1.70 -12.64 -6.65
CA MET A 114 0.90 -11.53 -6.14
C MET A 114 -0.48 -11.51 -6.81
N ASP A 115 -0.54 -11.68 -8.13
CA ASP A 115 -1.80 -11.74 -8.89
C ASP A 115 -2.70 -12.87 -8.38
N LYS A 116 -2.14 -14.08 -8.20
CA LYS A 116 -2.88 -15.21 -7.60
C LYS A 116 -3.41 -14.92 -6.20
N ARG A 117 -2.67 -14.17 -5.38
CA ARG A 117 -3.11 -13.78 -4.03
C ARG A 117 -4.23 -12.75 -4.08
N PHE A 118 -4.18 -11.81 -5.02
CA PHE A 118 -5.25 -10.84 -5.24
C PHE A 118 -6.52 -11.52 -5.75
N GLU A 119 -6.44 -12.41 -6.74
CA GLU A 119 -7.59 -13.18 -7.20
C GLU A 119 -8.23 -14.01 -6.07
N ALA A 120 -7.42 -14.61 -5.20
CA ALA A 120 -7.92 -15.34 -4.04
C ALA A 120 -8.60 -14.43 -3.01
N MET A 121 -8.08 -13.21 -2.83
CA MET A 121 -8.67 -12.20 -1.95
C MET A 121 -10.01 -11.71 -2.50
N ASP A 122 -10.11 -11.43 -3.79
CA ASP A 122 -11.33 -11.00 -4.46
C ASP A 122 -12.42 -12.07 -4.32
N LYS A 123 -12.11 -13.33 -4.59
CA LYS A 123 -13.04 -14.46 -4.39
C LYS A 123 -13.52 -14.57 -2.93
N ARG A 124 -12.62 -14.38 -1.97
CA ARG A 124 -12.98 -14.42 -0.54
C ARG A 124 -13.89 -13.24 -0.16
N PHE A 125 -13.61 -12.06 -0.70
CA PHE A 125 -14.39 -10.85 -0.44
C PHE A 125 -15.79 -10.95 -1.05
N GLU A 126 -15.90 -11.48 -2.28
CA GLU A 126 -17.17 -11.75 -2.94
C GLU A 126 -17.99 -12.78 -2.15
N ALA A 127 -17.37 -13.90 -1.74
CA ALA A 127 -18.03 -14.91 -0.92
C ALA A 127 -18.53 -14.35 0.42
N MET A 128 -17.71 -13.55 1.09
CA MET A 128 -18.09 -12.90 2.35
C MET A 128 -19.24 -11.90 2.17
N SER A 129 -19.22 -11.13 1.08
CA SER A 129 -20.28 -10.17 0.76
C SER A 129 -21.60 -10.87 0.51
N VAL A 130 -21.59 -11.98 -0.26
CA VAL A 130 -22.77 -12.80 -0.51
C VAL A 130 -23.30 -13.43 0.77
N GLU A 131 -22.41 -13.96 1.63
CA GLU A 131 -22.82 -14.53 2.92
C GLU A 131 -23.44 -13.47 3.84
N ASN A 132 -22.82 -12.30 3.94
CA ASN A 132 -23.34 -11.19 4.74
C ASN A 132 -24.71 -10.75 4.24
N ASN A 133 -24.90 -10.59 2.93
CA ASN A 133 -26.21 -10.21 2.37
C ASN A 133 -27.29 -11.23 2.74
N LYS A 134 -27.00 -12.52 2.62
CA LYS A 134 -27.92 -13.60 3.04
C LYS A 134 -28.24 -13.54 4.54
N ARG A 135 -27.24 -13.25 5.38
CA ARG A 135 -27.44 -13.11 6.83
C ARG A 135 -28.33 -11.91 7.16
N PHE A 136 -28.13 -10.78 6.49
CA PHE A 136 -29.00 -9.60 6.63
C PHE A 136 -30.43 -9.90 6.20
N GLU A 137 -30.65 -10.49 5.02
CA GLU A 137 -31.99 -10.89 4.56
C GLU A 137 -32.69 -11.86 5.54
N ALA A 138 -31.95 -12.80 6.11
CA ALA A 138 -32.49 -13.73 7.10
C ALA A 138 -32.86 -13.03 8.42
N MET A 139 -32.09 -12.01 8.81
CA MET A 139 -32.34 -11.19 9.98
C MET A 139 -33.57 -10.29 9.78
N ASP A 140 -33.71 -9.67 8.61
CA ASP A 140 -34.89 -8.87 8.26
C ASP A 140 -36.17 -9.70 8.34
N LYS A 141 -36.17 -10.91 7.75
CA LYS A 141 -37.30 -11.84 7.85
C LYS A 141 -37.63 -12.24 9.30
N ARG A 142 -36.62 -12.36 10.16
CA ARG A 142 -36.82 -12.65 11.59
C ARG A 142 -37.45 -11.47 12.32
N PHE A 143 -37.03 -10.25 12.00
CA PHE A 143 -37.63 -9.04 12.56
C PHE A 143 -39.09 -8.90 12.11
N GLU A 144 -39.39 -9.05 10.81
CA GLU A 144 -40.78 -9.05 10.31
C GLU A 144 -41.66 -10.12 10.98
N ALA A 145 -41.10 -11.29 11.29
CA ALA A 145 -41.83 -12.33 12.02
C ALA A 145 -42.06 -11.96 13.49
N MET A 146 -41.12 -11.25 14.11
CA MET A 146 -41.24 -10.76 15.48
C MET A 146 -42.28 -9.66 15.57
N ASP A 147 -42.27 -8.70 14.64
CA ASP A 147 -43.25 -7.61 14.56
C ASP A 147 -44.67 -8.17 14.44
N ARG A 148 -44.89 -9.13 13.52
CA ARG A 148 -46.18 -9.81 13.39
C ARG A 148 -46.62 -10.53 14.66
N ARG A 149 -45.70 -11.17 15.39
CA ARG A 149 -46.02 -11.80 16.69
C ARG A 149 -46.40 -10.77 17.74
N PHE A 150 -45.71 -9.63 17.76
CA PHE A 150 -45.98 -8.54 18.69
C PHE A 150 -47.33 -7.87 18.41
N GLU A 151 -47.66 -7.62 17.13
CA GLU A 151 -48.98 -7.14 16.71
C GLU A 151 -50.09 -8.12 17.11
N ALA A 152 -49.91 -9.42 16.84
CA ALA A 152 -50.89 -10.45 17.20
C ALA A 152 -51.12 -10.51 18.72
N MET A 153 -50.05 -10.50 19.51
CA MET A 153 -50.12 -10.49 20.98
C MET A 153 -50.81 -9.22 21.49
N SER A 154 -50.51 -8.06 20.90
CA SER A 154 -51.13 -6.79 21.28
C SER A 154 -52.63 -6.79 20.99
N ALA A 155 -53.03 -7.31 19.83
CA ALA A 155 -54.44 -7.46 19.46
C ALA A 155 -55.18 -8.45 20.38
N GLU A 156 -54.55 -9.56 20.74
CA GLU A 156 -55.10 -10.53 21.69
C GLU A 156 -55.26 -9.93 23.10
N ASN A 157 -54.24 -9.22 23.59
CA ASN A 157 -54.30 -8.52 24.86
C ASN A 157 -55.42 -7.47 24.87
N ASN A 158 -55.57 -6.68 23.80
CA ASN A 158 -56.64 -5.69 23.71
C ASN A 158 -58.03 -6.35 23.77
N LYS A 159 -58.23 -7.45 23.04
CA LYS A 159 -59.47 -8.25 23.13
C LYS A 159 -59.72 -8.80 24.53
N HIS A 160 -58.67 -9.26 25.22
CA HIS A 160 -58.77 -9.75 26.59
C HIS A 160 -59.18 -8.65 27.57
N PHE A 161 -58.61 -7.44 27.44
CA PHE A 161 -59.03 -6.27 28.22
C PHE A 161 -60.49 -5.90 27.95
N GLU A 162 -60.91 -5.80 26.69
CA GLU A 162 -62.31 -5.52 26.34
C GLU A 162 -63.29 -6.58 26.89
N ALA A 163 -62.87 -7.84 26.95
CA ALA A 163 -63.66 -8.91 27.55
C ALA A 163 -63.74 -8.79 29.08
N MET A 164 -62.65 -8.34 29.73
CA MET A 164 -62.62 -8.07 31.16
C MET A 164 -63.52 -6.88 31.52
N ASP A 165 -63.45 -5.80 30.77
CA ASP A 165 -64.31 -4.61 30.95
C ASP A 165 -65.78 -4.99 30.85
N ARG A 166 -66.16 -5.75 29.82
CA ARG A 166 -67.54 -6.26 29.68
C ARG A 166 -67.99 -7.13 30.86
N ARG A 167 -67.11 -8.00 31.38
CA ARG A 167 -67.42 -8.80 32.57
C ARG A 167 -67.60 -7.94 33.81
N PHE A 168 -66.78 -6.91 33.96
CA PHE A 168 -66.84 -5.97 35.07
C PHE A 168 -68.12 -5.13 35.04
N GLU A 169 -68.52 -4.62 33.87
CA GLU A 169 -69.79 -3.93 33.67
C GLU A 169 -70.99 -4.83 34.00
N ALA A 170 -70.99 -6.08 33.50
CA ALA A 170 -72.06 -7.04 33.77
C ALA A 170 -72.17 -7.36 35.27
N MET A 171 -71.04 -7.58 35.94
CA MET A 171 -71.00 -7.82 37.39
C MET A 171 -71.48 -6.60 38.18
N SER A 172 -71.07 -5.40 37.78
CA SER A 172 -71.51 -4.16 38.41
C SER A 172 -73.02 -3.95 38.27
N ALA A 173 -73.57 -4.21 37.09
CA ALA A 173 -75.01 -4.15 36.84
C ALA A 173 -75.78 -5.20 37.66
N GLU A 174 -75.25 -6.43 37.77
CA GLU A 174 -75.85 -7.47 38.61
C GLU A 174 -75.81 -7.08 40.09
N ASN A 175 -74.68 -6.59 40.58
CA ASN A 175 -74.54 -6.11 41.95
C ASN A 175 -75.53 -4.97 42.24
N ASN A 176 -75.66 -3.99 41.34
CA ASN A 176 -76.63 -2.90 41.51
C ASN A 176 -78.07 -3.42 41.61
N ARG A 177 -78.45 -4.38 40.74
CA ARG A 177 -79.77 -5.04 40.82
C ARG A 177 -79.97 -5.80 42.13
N ARG A 178 -78.93 -6.49 42.64
CA ARG A 178 -78.98 -7.20 43.92
C ARG A 178 -79.16 -6.22 45.09
N PHE A 179 -78.46 -5.08 45.07
CA PHE A 179 -78.63 -4.02 46.05
C PHE A 179 -80.04 -3.43 46.02
N GLU A 180 -80.56 -3.05 44.84
CA GLU A 180 -81.94 -2.56 44.69
C GLU A 180 -82.99 -3.59 45.16
N ALA A 181 -82.74 -4.89 44.94
CA ALA A 181 -83.62 -5.94 45.45
C ALA A 181 -83.53 -6.08 46.99
N MET A 182 -82.35 -5.88 47.57
CA MET A 182 -82.15 -5.86 49.01
C MET A 182 -82.83 -4.66 49.66
N ASP A 183 -82.67 -3.46 49.09
CA ASP A 183 -83.32 -2.24 49.56
C ASP A 183 -84.85 -2.41 49.55
N ARG A 184 -85.42 -2.93 48.47
CA ARG A 184 -86.87 -3.23 48.42
C ARG A 184 -87.31 -4.24 49.47
N ARG A 185 -86.51 -5.28 49.74
CA ARG A 185 -86.81 -6.24 50.82
C ARG A 185 -86.74 -5.59 52.20
N PHE A 186 -85.77 -4.70 52.40
CA PHE A 186 -85.59 -3.97 53.65
C PHE A 186 -86.74 -2.98 53.91
N GLU A 187 -87.18 -2.25 52.88
CA GLU A 187 -88.37 -1.39 52.95
C GLU A 187 -89.63 -2.20 53.28
N ALA A 188 -89.84 -3.33 52.60
CA ALA A 188 -91.00 -4.20 52.86
C ALA A 188 -91.00 -4.75 54.30
N MET A 189 -89.83 -5.19 54.78
CA MET A 189 -89.67 -5.68 56.16
C MET A 189 -89.89 -4.55 57.18
N SER A 190 -89.37 -3.36 56.91
CA SER A 190 -89.56 -2.19 57.78
C SER A 190 -91.03 -1.79 57.85
N ALA A 191 -91.74 -1.80 56.71
CA ALA A 191 -93.18 -1.55 56.67
C ALA A 191 -93.98 -2.62 57.43
N GLU A 192 -93.62 -3.90 57.29
CA GLU A 192 -94.25 -4.99 58.04
C GLU A 192 -93.99 -4.85 59.55
N ASN A 193 -92.75 -4.59 59.96
CA ASN A 193 -92.40 -4.36 61.35
C ASN A 193 -93.16 -3.15 61.92
N ASN A 194 -93.26 -2.04 61.20
CA ASN A 194 -94.00 -0.87 61.65
C ASN A 194 -95.49 -1.19 61.87
N ARG A 195 -96.11 -1.96 60.96
CA ARG A 195 -97.48 -2.45 61.14
C ARG A 195 -97.63 -3.37 62.35
N ARG A 196 -96.66 -4.27 62.59
CA ARG A 196 -96.65 -5.15 63.78
C ARG A 196 -96.51 -4.33 65.06
N PHE A 197 -95.64 -3.33 65.08
CA PHE A 197 -95.50 -2.40 66.21
C PHE A 197 -96.78 -1.61 66.45
N GLU A 198 -97.41 -1.03 65.43
CA GLU A 198 -98.71 -0.35 65.57
C GLU A 198 -99.80 -1.27 66.13
N ALA A 199 -99.86 -2.52 65.68
CA ALA A 199 -100.81 -3.51 66.18
C ALA A 199 -100.52 -3.88 67.66
N LEU A 200 -99.25 -3.98 68.04
CA LEU A 200 -98.83 -4.18 69.43
C LEU A 200 -99.20 -2.96 70.29
N THR A 201 -98.92 -1.74 69.85
CA THR A 201 -99.30 -0.50 70.54
C THR A 201 -100.81 -0.44 70.75
N LYS A 202 -101.62 -0.71 69.72
CA LYS A 202 -103.09 -0.78 69.86
C LYS A 202 -103.55 -1.84 70.85
N ARG A 203 -102.86 -2.98 70.93
CA ARG A 203 -103.16 -4.02 71.93
C ARG A 203 -102.77 -3.56 73.34
N ILE A 204 -101.62 -2.91 73.49
CA ILE A 204 -101.17 -2.34 74.76
C ILE A 204 -102.13 -1.25 75.22
N ASP A 205 -102.53 -0.31 74.35
CA ASP A 205 -103.51 0.73 74.67
C ASP A 205 -104.83 0.11 75.11
N ARG A 206 -105.32 -0.90 74.37
CA ARG A 206 -106.53 -1.63 74.75
C ARG A 206 -106.38 -2.28 76.12
N LEU A 207 -105.28 -2.99 76.37
CA LEU A 207 -105.00 -3.58 77.69
C LEU A 207 -104.93 -2.52 78.79
N MET A 208 -104.35 -1.35 78.49
CA MET A 208 -104.25 -0.22 79.41
C MET A 208 -105.63 0.34 79.76
N TYR A 209 -106.52 0.52 78.78
CA TYR A 209 -107.90 0.93 79.03
C TYR A 209 -108.69 -0.10 79.86
N TRP A 210 -108.50 -1.40 79.60
CA TRP A 210 -109.16 -2.46 80.37
C TRP A 210 -108.63 -2.58 81.80
N SER A 211 -107.32 -2.44 82.03
CA SER A 211 -106.75 -2.50 83.37
C SER A 211 -107.09 -1.26 84.20
N LEU A 212 -107.18 -0.08 83.59
CA LEU A 212 -107.75 1.12 84.22
C LEU A 212 -109.21 0.93 84.60
N GLY A 213 -110.02 0.32 83.71
CA GLY A 213 -111.41 -0.01 84.00
C GLY A 213 -111.57 -1.00 85.16
N ILE A 214 -110.74 -2.05 85.23
CA ILE A 214 -110.77 -3.03 86.32
C ILE A 214 -110.30 -2.42 87.64
N THR A 215 -109.26 -1.57 87.63
CA THR A 215 -108.76 -0.92 88.85
C THR A 215 -109.74 0.11 89.41
N VAL A 216 -110.38 0.92 88.55
CA VAL A 216 -111.47 1.82 88.97
C VAL A 216 -112.69 1.01 89.44
N GLY A 217 -113.00 -0.11 88.78
CA GLY A 217 -114.10 -1.00 89.16
C GLY A 217 -113.90 -1.69 90.52
N THR A 218 -112.71 -2.24 90.77
CA THR A 218 -112.35 -2.81 92.08
C THR A 218 -112.28 -1.73 93.15
N GLY A 219 -111.71 -0.55 92.86
CA GLY A 219 -111.76 0.59 93.76
C GLY A 219 -113.19 1.00 94.12
N SER A 220 -114.10 1.03 93.15
CA SER A 220 -115.52 1.37 93.35
C SER A 220 -116.26 0.30 94.16
N LEU A 221 -115.97 -0.98 93.95
CA LEU A 221 -116.51 -2.10 94.74
C LEU A 221 -116.01 -2.08 96.17
N VAL A 222 -114.73 -1.77 96.41
CA VAL A 222 -114.17 -1.62 97.75
C VAL A 222 -114.84 -0.45 98.48
N VAL A 223 -115.05 0.68 97.81
CA VAL A 223 -115.77 1.84 98.38
C VAL A 223 -117.25 1.50 98.65
N ALA A 224 -117.92 0.75 97.77
CA ALA A 224 -119.29 0.33 97.97
C ALA A 224 -119.44 -0.68 99.12
N ALA A 225 -118.53 -1.66 99.22
CA ALA A 225 -118.49 -2.61 100.33
C ALA A 225 -118.24 -1.91 101.67
N LEU A 226 -117.34 -0.91 101.70
CA LEU A 226 -117.11 -0.06 102.87
C LEU A 226 -118.36 0.76 103.26
N LYS A 227 -119.22 1.13 102.29
CA LYS A 227 -120.44 1.90 102.51
C LYS A 227 -121.66 1.05 102.91
N VAL A 228 -121.62 -0.26 102.70
CA VAL A 228 -122.63 -1.23 103.18
C VAL A 228 -122.30 -1.72 104.60
N LEU A 229 -121.04 -1.56 105.03
CA LEU A 229 -120.53 -1.90 106.36
C LEU A 229 -120.57 -0.74 107.38
N LEU A 230 -121.15 0.41 107.01
CA LEU A 230 -121.33 1.62 107.81
C LEU A 230 -122.78 2.11 107.69
#